data_AF-A0A4Q7P3Q4-F1
#
_entry.id   AF-A0A4Q7P3Q4-F1
#
_cell.length_a   1.000
_cell.length_b   1.000
_cell.length_c   1.000
_cell.angle_alpha   90.00
_cell.angle_beta   90.00
_cell.angle_gamma   90.00
#
_symmetry.space_group_name_H-M   'P 1'
#
loop_
_entity.id
_entity.type
_entity.pdbx_description
1 polymer ?
#
loop_
_entity_poly.entity_id
_entity_poly.type
_entity_poly.pdbx_seq_one_letter_code
_entity_poly.pdbx_strand_id
1 'polypeptide(L)' 'MEKLKGLLEYIAQKSECEYLSDLRIHKERYNIRKTIGEIEPQLYSLREWTDAVCYITERYTEFETVEQAVKYLLEYIL' A
#
# COMPACT_ATOMS: atom_id res chain seq x y z
N MET A 1 -2.30 -7.46 -23.21
CA MET A 1 -1.24 -7.20 -22.22
C MET A 1 -1.94 -6.74 -20.96
N GLU A 2 -2.05 -7.64 -19.98
CA GLU A 2 -2.65 -7.34 -18.69
C GLU A 2 -1.79 -6.26 -18.03
N LYS A 3 -2.38 -5.08 -17.78
CA LYS A 3 -1.70 -4.03 -17.03
C LYS A 3 -1.31 -4.65 -15.69
N LEU A 4 -0.03 -4.69 -15.36
CA LEU A 4 0.42 -4.96 -13.99
C LEU A 4 -0.48 -4.14 -13.07
N LYS A 5 -1.30 -4.81 -12.25
CA LYS A 5 -2.18 -4.13 -11.30
C LYS A 5 -1.34 -3.17 -10.48
N GLY A 6 -1.77 -1.92 -10.32
CA GLY A 6 -1.06 -0.95 -9.51
C GLY A 6 -0.92 -1.46 -8.06
N LEU A 7 0.03 -0.90 -7.32
CA LEU A 7 0.31 -1.32 -5.95
C LEU A 7 -0.96 -1.38 -5.08
N LEU A 8 -1.85 -0.40 -5.22
CA LEU A 8 -3.12 -0.35 -4.48
C LEU A 8 -4.04 -1.52 -4.82
N GLU A 9 -4.22 -1.84 -6.10
CA GLU A 9 -5.01 -2.99 -6.53
C GLU A 9 -4.41 -4.32 -6.09
N TYR A 10 -3.08 -4.42 -6.10
CA TYR A 10 -2.38 -5.60 -5.59
C TYR A 10 -2.63 -5.78 -4.09
N ILE A 11 -2.44 -4.72 -3.29
CA ILE A 11 -2.66 -4.77 -1.85
C ILE A 11 -4.11 -5.14 -1.54
N ALA A 12 -5.09 -4.51 -2.21
CA ALA A 12 -6.50 -4.82 -2.00
C ALA A 12 -6.83 -6.28 -2.33
N GLN A 13 -6.36 -6.77 -3.49
CA GLN A 13 -6.61 -8.16 -3.90
C GLN A 13 -6.01 -9.17 -2.93
N LYS A 14 -4.80 -8.90 -2.41
CA LYS A 14 -4.09 -9.82 -1.51
C LYS A 14 -4.53 -9.73 -0.05
N SER A 15 -5.10 -8.60 0.35
CA SER A 15 -5.59 -8.37 1.71
C SER A 15 -7.06 -8.73 1.89
N GLU A 16 -7.67 -9.42 0.90
CA GLU A 16 -9.09 -9.80 0.90
C GLU A 16 -10.05 -8.60 0.98
N CYS A 17 -9.61 -7.44 0.50
CA CYS A 17 -10.46 -6.26 0.37
C CYS A 17 -11.36 -6.39 -0.87
N GLU A 18 -12.67 -6.18 -0.69
CA GLU A 18 -13.63 -6.20 -1.79
C GLU A 18 -13.51 -4.94 -2.65
N TYR A 19 -13.19 -3.81 -2.01
CA TYR A 19 -13.01 -2.51 -2.65
C TYR A 19 -11.70 -1.85 -2.24
N LEU A 20 -11.14 -0.99 -3.11
CA LEU A 20 -9.99 -0.15 -2.75
C LEU A 20 -10.28 0.75 -1.55
N SER A 21 -11.53 1.16 -1.34
CA SER A 21 -11.93 1.95 -0.17
C SER A 21 -11.71 1.23 1.15
N ASP A 22 -11.72 -0.11 1.14
CA ASP A 22 -11.56 -0.91 2.35
C ASP A 22 -10.12 -0.82 2.88
N LEU A 23 -9.15 -0.46 2.03
CA LEU A 23 -7.78 -0.18 2.44
C LEU A 23 -7.67 1.00 3.42
N ARG A 24 -8.63 1.93 3.40
CA ARG A 24 -8.72 3.03 4.36
C ARG A 24 -9.34 2.60 5.70
N ILE A 25 -9.99 1.43 5.74
CA ILE A 25 -10.81 0.99 6.87
C ILE A 25 -9.99 0.06 7.77
N HIS A 26 -10.14 0.21 9.09
CA HIS A 26 -9.34 -0.51 10.09
C HIS A 26 -9.56 -2.03 10.13
N LYS A 27 -10.62 -2.56 9.51
CA LYS A 27 -11.07 -3.95 9.66
C LYS A 27 -10.03 -4.97 9.18
N GLU A 28 -9.32 -4.66 8.10
CA GLU A 28 -8.38 -5.59 7.45
C GLU A 28 -6.90 -5.23 7.68
N ARG A 29 -6.59 -4.36 8.66
CA ARG A 29 -5.22 -3.86 8.92
C ARG A 29 -4.18 -4.97 9.05
N TYR A 30 -4.54 -6.09 9.67
CA TYR A 30 -3.64 -7.23 9.80
C TYR A 30 -3.25 -7.83 8.45
N ASN A 31 -4.23 -8.07 7.57
CA ASN A 31 -4.02 -8.64 6.24
C ASN A 31 -3.28 -7.65 5.32
N ILE A 32 -3.62 -6.36 5.40
CA ILE A 32 -2.95 -5.29 4.66
C ILE A 32 -1.48 -5.20 5.08
N ARG A 33 -1.21 -5.17 6.39
CA ARG A 33 0.16 -5.14 6.92
C ARG A 33 0.97 -6.35 6.47
N LYS A 34 0.40 -7.55 6.59
CA LYS A 34 1.05 -8.78 6.17
C LYS A 34 1.41 -8.72 4.68
N THR A 35 0.45 -8.34 3.85
CA THR A 35 0.64 -8.18 2.41
C THR A 35 1.77 -7.20 2.09
N ILE A 36 1.76 -6.00 2.69
CA ILE A 36 2.81 -5.00 2.46
C ILE A 36 4.18 -5.53 2.87
N GLY A 37 4.27 -6.22 4.01
CA GLY A 37 5.53 -6.81 4.49
C GLY A 37 6.08 -7.94 3.62
N GLU A 38 5.24 -8.56 2.78
CA GLU A 38 5.63 -9.61 1.83
C GLU A 38 6.00 -9.05 0.44
N ILE A 39 5.70 -7.78 0.16
CA ILE A 39 6.06 -7.15 -1.12
C ILE A 39 7.55 -6.82 -1.12
N GLU A 40 8.28 -7.30 -2.13
CA GLU A 40 9.62 -6.79 -2.41
C GLU A 40 9.51 -5.31 -2.85
N PRO A 41 10.08 -4.35 -2.09
CA PRO A 41 9.79 -2.93 -2.31
C PRO A 41 10.14 -2.42 -3.71
N GLN A 42 11.19 -2.98 -4.32
CA GLN A 42 11.69 -2.61 -5.65
C GLN A 42 10.78 -3.05 -6.81
N LEU A 43 9.75 -3.86 -6.56
CA LEU A 43 8.78 -4.26 -7.60
C LEU A 43 7.86 -3.12 -8.04
N TYR A 44 7.70 -2.10 -7.20
CA TYR A 44 6.87 -0.93 -7.48
C TYR A 44 7.71 0.33 -7.37
N SER A 45 7.37 1.33 -8.16
CA SER A 45 8.06 2.61 -8.15
C SER A 45 7.81 3.38 -6.85
N LEU A 46 8.73 4.29 -6.51
CA LEU A 46 8.53 5.25 -5.41
C LEU A 46 7.20 5.99 -5.54
N ARG A 47 6.82 6.38 -6.76
CA ARG A 47 5.56 7.06 -7.03
C ARG A 47 4.35 6.21 -6.62
N GLU A 48 4.35 4.92 -6.96
CA GLU A 48 3.25 4.03 -6.59
C GLU A 48 3.15 3.84 -5.08
N TRP A 49 4.29 3.72 -4.39
CA TRP A 49 4.31 3.67 -2.93
C TRP A 49 3.81 4.96 -2.29
N THR A 50 4.25 6.12 -2.79
CA THR A 50 3.79 7.43 -2.33
C THR A 50 2.29 7.61 -2.56
N ASP A 51 1.79 7.27 -3.76
CA ASP A 51 0.36 7.33 -4.10
C ASP A 51 -0.44 6.39 -3.18
N ALA A 52 0.08 5.19 -2.89
CA ALA A 52 -0.57 4.25 -1.97
C ALA A 52 -0.61 4.77 -0.53
N VAL A 53 0.47 5.38 -0.03
CA VAL A 53 0.49 6.02 1.28
C VAL A 53 -0.55 7.14 1.34
N CYS A 54 -0.53 8.04 0.35
CA CYS A 54 -1.46 9.16 0.29
C CYS A 54 -2.92 8.70 0.27
N TYR A 55 -3.20 7.64 -0.47
CA TYR A 55 -4.54 7.09 -0.61
C TYR A 55 -5.02 6.38 0.67
N ILE A 56 -4.17 5.55 1.28
CA ILE A 56 -4.53 4.74 2.47
C ILE A 56 -4.63 5.61 3.72
N THR A 57 -3.73 6.59 3.86
CA THR A 57 -3.67 7.44 5.06
C THR A 57 -4.48 8.71 4.95
N GLU A 58 -4.98 9.03 3.75
CA GLU A 58 -5.65 10.29 3.39
C GLU A 58 -4.79 11.54 3.70
N ARG A 59 -3.46 11.38 3.70
CA ARG A 59 -2.48 12.46 3.98
C ARG A 59 -1.60 12.68 2.77
N TYR A 60 -1.38 13.94 2.41
CA TYR A 60 -0.38 14.26 1.39
C TYR A 60 1.02 14.16 1.99
N THR A 61 1.77 13.14 1.57
CA THR A 61 3.16 12.90 2.00
C THR A 61 4.02 12.62 0.78
N GLU A 62 5.26 13.08 0.82
CA GLU A 62 6.27 12.77 -0.19
C GLU A 62 7.44 12.04 0.47
N PHE A 63 8.09 11.16 -0.30
CA PHE A 63 9.20 10.34 0.15
C PHE A 63 10.34 10.42 -0.86
N GLU A 64 11.57 10.32 -0.38
CA GLU A 64 12.77 10.32 -1.22
C GLU A 64 13.14 8.91 -1.68
N THR A 65 12.77 7.89 -0.90
CA THR A 65 13.05 6.49 -1.22
C THR A 65 11.85 5.59 -0.96
N VAL A 66 11.83 4.45 -1.66
CA VAL A 66 10.78 3.43 -1.53
C VAL A 66 10.70 2.92 -0.09
N GLU A 67 11.84 2.70 0.55
CA GLU A 67 11.94 2.18 1.91
C GLU A 67 11.29 3.12 2.93
N GLN A 68 11.41 4.45 2.73
CA GLN A 68 10.74 5.43 3.58
C GLN A 68 9.22 5.32 3.47
N ALA A 69 8.70 5.20 2.25
CA ALA A 69 7.26 5.07 2.00
C ALA A 69 6.70 3.76 2.59
N VAL A 70 7.38 2.63 2.35
CA VAL A 70 7.00 1.32 2.91
C VAL A 70 6.99 1.35 4.43
N LYS A 71 8.07 1.89 5.03
CA LYS A 71 8.18 2.01 6.49
C LYS A 71 7.04 2.85 7.06
N TYR A 72 6.75 4.01 6.47
CA TYR A 72 5.66 4.87 6.91
C TYR A 72 4.31 4.14 6.86
N LEU A 73 4.05 3.41 5.77
CA LEU A 73 2.80 2.68 5.61
C LEU A 73 2.64 1.56 6.64
N LEU A 74 3.71 0.79 6.88
CA LEU A 74 3.73 -0.24 7.91
C LEU A 74 3.53 0.34 9.31
N GLU A 75 4.12 1.49 9.62
CA GLU A 75 3.95 2.18 10.90
C GLU A 75 2.55 2.75 11.10
N TYR A 76 1.88 3.23 10.04
CA TYR A 76 0.50 3.74 10.12
C TYR A 76 -0.55 2.63 10.36
N ILE A 77 -0.29 1.43 9.84
CA ILE A 77 -1.21 0.30 9.90
C ILE A 77 -1.08 -0.49 11.22
N LEU A 78 0.02 -0.30 11.99
CA LEU A 78 0.14 -0.74 13.38
C LEU A 78 -1.04 -0.21 14.24
#